data_AF-A0A838UX89-F1
#
_entry.id   AF-A0A838UX89-F1
#
_cell.length_a   1.000
_cell.length_b   1.000
_cell.length_c   1.000
_cell.angle_alpha   90.00
_cell.angle_beta   90.00
_cell.angle_gamma   90.00
#
_symmetry.space_group_name_H-M   'P 1'
#
loop_
_entity.id
_entity.type
_entity.pdbx_description
1 polymer ?
#
loop_
_entity_poly.entity_id
_entity_poly.type
_entity_poly.pdbx_seq_one_letter_code
_entity_poly.pdbx_strand_id
1 'polypeptide(L)'
;MTFNIHRSLLQPRSLIPILEALQQEHLGHNQARFDAVTQLHQQIAEQLGMSARTVRRWLKRGICPDGQRRRRRSRTFNPHEAYVQERWRQGYRDIKQPIREVQQRGFTGCQRTVYRLVEPIQQFPSPPASIDRDLTVRQVKWLLVQPQAQLSICQQRLV
;
A
#
# COMPACT_ATOMS: atom_id res chain seq x y z
N MET A 1 20.85 94.39 3.30
CA MET A 1 21.71 93.41 3.99
C MET A 1 20.83 92.31 4.59
N THR A 2 21.08 91.08 4.12
CA THR A 2 20.95 89.74 4.80
C THR A 2 19.60 89.35 5.41
N PHE A 3 18.74 88.65 4.65
CA PHE A 3 18.66 87.20 4.37
C PHE A 3 17.79 86.43 5.38
N ASN A 4 16.52 86.26 4.96
CA ASN A 4 15.48 85.45 5.60
C ASN A 4 15.87 83.96 5.53
N ILE A 5 16.00 83.30 6.69
CA ILE A 5 16.20 81.85 6.78
C ILE A 5 14.82 81.19 6.66
N HIS A 6 14.42 80.83 5.44
CA HIS A 6 13.37 79.84 5.25
C HIS A 6 13.93 78.46 5.59
N ARG A 7 13.48 77.94 6.74
CA ARG A 7 13.66 76.55 7.18
C ARG A 7 13.02 75.61 6.16
N SER A 8 13.78 75.22 5.15
CA SER A 8 13.41 74.18 4.20
C SER A 8 13.37 72.83 4.91
N LEU A 9 12.19 72.22 4.92
CA LEU A 9 11.96 70.83 5.29
C LEU A 9 12.68 69.93 4.26
N LEU A 10 13.96 69.63 4.49
CA LEU A 10 14.62 68.52 3.83
C LEU A 10 14.06 67.22 4.41
N GLN A 11 13.07 66.67 3.71
CA GLN A 11 12.65 65.29 3.90
C GLN A 11 13.84 64.35 3.66
N PRO A 12 14.04 63.29 4.49
CA PRO A 12 15.09 62.33 4.23
C PRO A 12 14.81 61.62 2.91
N ARG A 13 15.71 61.79 1.93
CA ARG A 13 15.74 60.99 0.69
C ARG A 13 15.72 59.51 1.10
N SER A 14 14.64 58.81 0.78
CA SER A 14 14.40 57.42 1.13
C SER A 14 15.48 56.51 0.53
N LEU A 15 16.24 55.81 1.38
CA LEU A 15 17.23 54.79 1.01
C LEU A 15 16.59 53.40 0.73
N ILE A 16 15.27 53.32 0.83
CA ILE A 16 14.47 52.10 0.63
C ILE A 16 14.57 51.51 -0.81
N PRO A 17 14.54 52.30 -1.91
CA PRO A 17 14.45 51.73 -3.26
C PRO A 17 15.75 51.08 -3.77
N ILE A 18 16.92 51.50 -3.27
CA ILE A 18 18.21 50.87 -3.62
C ILE A 18 18.32 49.49 -2.96
N LEU A 19 17.84 49.36 -1.71
CA LEU A 19 17.81 48.08 -0.99
C LEU A 19 16.82 47.10 -1.64
N GLU A 20 15.67 47.60 -2.10
CA GLU A 20 14.68 46.81 -2.84
C GLU A 20 15.22 46.32 -4.20
N ALA A 21 15.94 47.16 -4.94
CA ALA A 21 16.56 46.77 -6.21
C ALA A 21 17.61 45.66 -6.03
N LEU A 22 18.48 45.77 -5.01
CA LEU A 22 19.45 44.73 -4.67
C LEU A 22 18.76 43.42 -4.23
N GLN A 23 17.65 43.52 -3.48
CA GLN A 23 16.84 42.35 -3.14
C GLN A 23 16.22 41.70 -4.39
N GLN A 24 15.70 42.48 -5.33
CA GLN A 24 15.14 41.98 -6.58
C GLN A 24 16.18 41.26 -7.45
N GLU A 25 17.41 41.78 -7.53
CA GLU A 25 18.52 41.13 -8.24
C GLU A 25 18.89 39.76 -7.62
N HIS A 26 19.00 39.71 -6.28
CA HIS A 26 19.25 38.45 -5.57
C HIS A 26 18.11 37.43 -5.73
N LEU A 27 16.86 37.88 -5.69
CA LEU A 27 15.69 37.03 -5.93
C LEU A 27 15.66 36.49 -7.37
N GLY A 28 15.99 37.32 -8.36
CA GLY A 28 16.07 36.92 -9.77
C GLY A 28 17.16 35.88 -10.03
N HIS A 29 18.35 36.06 -9.44
CA HIS A 29 19.43 35.07 -9.53
C HIS A 29 19.05 33.72 -8.91
N ASN A 30 18.41 33.74 -7.73
CA ASN A 30 17.94 32.52 -7.07
C ASN A 30 16.79 31.85 -7.84
N GLN A 31 15.89 32.63 -8.44
CA GLN A 31 14.81 32.11 -9.28
C GLN A 31 15.37 31.43 -10.53
N ALA A 32 16.31 32.05 -11.24
CA ALA A 32 16.94 31.46 -12.42
C ALA A 32 17.65 30.13 -12.09
N ARG A 33 18.34 30.07 -10.94
CA ARG A 33 18.95 28.82 -10.46
C ARG A 33 17.91 27.76 -10.12
N PHE A 34 16.81 28.15 -9.47
CA PHE A 34 15.71 27.25 -9.16
C PHE A 34 15.05 26.67 -10.42
N ASP A 35 14.84 27.50 -11.43
CA ASP A 35 14.25 27.09 -12.70
C ASP A 35 15.19 26.11 -13.43
N ALA A 36 16.49 26.40 -13.47
CA ALA A 36 17.50 25.50 -14.04
C ALA A 36 17.53 24.14 -13.33
N VAL A 37 17.52 24.12 -11.99
CA VAL A 37 17.47 22.87 -11.21
C VAL A 37 16.18 22.10 -11.48
N THR A 38 15.06 22.79 -11.65
CA THR A 38 13.76 22.16 -11.94
C THR A 38 13.77 21.52 -13.33
N GLN A 39 14.31 22.21 -14.34
CA GLN A 39 14.48 21.67 -15.69
C GLN A 39 15.38 20.43 -15.71
N LEU A 40 16.52 20.47 -15.02
CA LEU A 40 17.43 19.32 -14.93
C LEU A 40 16.76 18.10 -14.29
N HIS A 41 15.98 18.28 -13.22
CA HIS A 41 15.24 17.17 -12.61
C HIS A 41 14.22 16.56 -13.57
N GLN A 42 13.59 17.37 -14.42
CA GLN A 42 12.63 16.90 -15.42
C GLN A 42 13.33 16.11 -16.54
N GLN A 43 14.47 16.59 -17.02
CA GLN A 43 15.28 15.86 -18.01
C GLN A 43 15.78 14.51 -17.49
N ILE A 44 16.27 14.47 -16.24
CA ILE A 44 16.67 13.21 -15.59
C ILE A 44 15.49 12.25 -15.48
N ALA A 45 14.30 12.76 -15.17
CA ALA A 45 13.09 11.95 -15.07
C ALA A 45 12.71 11.33 -16.43
N GLU A 46 12.77 12.11 -17.50
CA GLU A 46 12.50 11.65 -18.87
C GLU A 46 13.50 10.60 -19.34
N GLN A 47 14.79 10.82 -19.12
CA GLN A 47 15.85 9.87 -19.49
C GLN A 47 15.73 8.53 -18.77
N LEU A 48 15.28 8.53 -17.51
CA LEU A 48 15.13 7.33 -16.68
C LEU A 48 13.74 6.69 -16.79
N GLY A 49 12.81 7.29 -17.52
CA GLY A 49 11.41 6.83 -17.57
C GLY A 49 10.70 6.87 -16.21
N MET A 50 11.09 7.79 -15.34
CA MET A 50 10.57 7.95 -13.98
C MET A 50 9.79 9.26 -13.83
N SER A 51 8.99 9.38 -12.77
CA SER A 51 8.40 10.67 -12.43
C SER A 51 9.44 11.60 -11.76
N ALA A 52 9.39 12.90 -12.03
CA ALA A 52 10.23 13.90 -11.34
C ALA A 52 10.03 13.90 -9.81
N ARG A 53 8.88 13.43 -9.32
CA ARG A 53 8.64 13.20 -7.88
C ARG A 53 9.47 12.03 -7.34
N THR A 54 9.68 10.98 -8.13
CA THR A 54 10.51 9.83 -7.76
C THR A 54 11.98 10.22 -7.71
N VAL A 55 12.48 10.92 -8.73
CA VAL A 55 13.86 11.44 -8.79
C VAL A 55 14.18 12.31 -7.57
N ARG A 56 13.34 13.31 -7.29
CA ARG A 56 13.49 14.16 -6.08
C ARG A 56 13.47 13.36 -4.78
N ARG A 57 12.58 12.36 -4.66
CA ARG A 57 12.51 11.50 -3.47
C ARG A 57 13.79 10.69 -3.30
N TRP A 58 14.37 10.17 -4.37
CA TRP A 58 15.58 9.36 -4.35
C TRP A 58 16.81 10.21 -4.03
N LEU A 59 16.96 11.37 -4.67
CA LEU A 59 18.03 12.34 -4.37
C LEU A 59 17.97 12.80 -2.91
N LYS A 60 16.77 13.14 -2.39
CA LYS A 60 16.59 13.50 -0.98
C LYS A 60 16.96 12.36 -0.02
N ARG A 61 16.70 11.12 -0.41
CA ARG A 61 16.96 9.95 0.43
C ARG A 61 18.45 9.59 0.44
N GLY A 62 19.20 9.88 -0.63
CA GLY A 62 20.64 9.59 -0.76
C GLY A 62 21.01 8.11 -0.76
N ILE A 63 20.03 7.21 -0.65
CA ILE A 63 20.19 5.77 -0.54
C ILE A 63 19.14 5.12 -1.43
N CYS A 64 19.56 4.10 -2.18
CA CYS A 64 18.66 3.29 -3.01
C CYS A 64 17.51 2.74 -2.14
N PRO A 65 16.23 2.93 -2.51
CA PRO A 65 15.14 2.31 -1.79
C PRO A 65 15.27 0.79 -1.89
N ASP A 66 15.46 0.13 -0.75
CA ASP A 66 15.37 -1.32 -0.68
C ASP A 66 14.04 -1.77 -1.30
N GLY A 67 14.13 -2.63 -2.32
CA GLY A 67 12.97 -3.18 -3.06
C GLY A 67 12.06 -4.05 -2.20
N GLN A 68 12.26 -4.08 -0.88
CA GLN A 68 11.43 -4.81 0.05
C GLN A 68 9.99 -4.32 -0.08
N ARG A 69 9.15 -5.23 -0.61
CA ARG A 69 7.69 -5.08 -0.59
C ARG A 69 7.30 -4.64 0.82
N ARG A 70 6.57 -3.53 0.93
CA ARG A 70 6.00 -3.07 2.21
C ARG A 70 5.42 -4.28 2.91
N ARG A 71 6.00 -4.65 4.06
CA ARG A 71 5.46 -5.72 4.89
C ARG A 71 4.00 -5.36 5.15
N ARG A 72 3.08 -6.25 4.73
CA ARG A 72 1.67 -6.07 5.05
C ARG A 72 1.60 -5.93 6.56
N ARG A 73 1.06 -4.80 7.06
CA ARG A 73 0.84 -4.62 8.50
C ARG A 73 0.13 -5.87 9.00
N SER A 74 0.69 -6.53 10.01
CA SER A 74 0.04 -7.65 10.68
C SER A 74 -1.35 -7.16 11.09
N ARG A 75 -2.40 -7.76 10.52
CA ARG A 75 -3.76 -7.37 10.86
C ARG A 75 -3.97 -7.76 12.32
N THR A 76 -4.55 -6.89 13.14
CA THR A 76 -4.90 -7.15 14.55
C THR A 76 -5.70 -8.45 14.76
N PHE A 77 -6.26 -9.00 13.68
CA PHE A 77 -7.01 -10.23 13.65
C PHE A 77 -6.19 -11.53 13.56
N ASN A 78 -4.89 -11.46 13.21
CA ASN A 78 -4.00 -12.62 13.07
C ASN A 78 -4.07 -13.63 14.23
N PRO A 79 -4.15 -13.19 15.52
CA PRO A 79 -4.25 -14.12 16.66
C PRO A 79 -5.50 -15.00 16.66
N HIS A 80 -6.58 -14.57 16.02
CA HIS A 80 -7.86 -15.29 16.00
C HIS A 80 -8.10 -16.06 14.70
N GLU A 81 -7.24 -15.89 13.68
CA GLU A 81 -7.40 -16.57 12.38
C GLU A 81 -7.35 -18.10 12.52
N ALA A 82 -6.40 -18.61 13.30
CA ALA A 82 -6.27 -20.05 13.56
C ALA A 82 -7.52 -20.63 14.25
N TYR A 83 -8.10 -19.88 15.19
CA TYR A 83 -9.32 -20.31 15.88
C TYR A 83 -10.51 -20.41 14.93
N VAL A 84 -10.72 -19.39 14.10
CA VAL A 84 -11.85 -19.37 13.15
C VAL A 84 -11.69 -20.46 12.09
N GLN A 85 -10.47 -20.72 11.62
CA GLN A 85 -10.20 -21.82 10.68
C GLN A 85 -10.49 -23.20 11.27
N GLU A 86 -10.09 -23.44 12.52
CA GLU A 86 -10.35 -24.70 13.20
C GLU A 86 -11.85 -24.95 13.37
N ARG A 87 -12.60 -23.92 13.79
CA ARG A 87 -14.07 -24.00 13.89
C ARG A 87 -14.70 -24.27 12.52
N TRP A 88 -14.18 -23.67 11.46
CA TRP A 88 -14.65 -23.91 10.10
C TRP A 88 -14.43 -25.36 9.65
N ARG A 89 -13.27 -25.95 9.97
CA ARG A 89 -12.97 -27.37 9.70
C ARG A 89 -13.91 -28.33 10.41
N GLN A 90 -14.37 -27.96 11.61
CA GLN A 90 -15.35 -28.73 12.38
C GLN A 90 -16.77 -28.69 11.79
N GLY A 91 -16.97 -28.05 10.63
CA GLY A 91 -18.24 -28.07 9.90
C GLY A 91 -19.20 -26.96 10.30
N TYR A 92 -18.73 -25.93 11.00
CA TYR A 92 -19.54 -24.76 11.32
C TYR A 92 -19.99 -24.04 10.05
N ARG A 93 -21.31 -23.93 9.86
CA ARG A 93 -21.94 -23.22 8.73
C ARG A 93 -22.45 -21.82 9.11
N ASP A 94 -22.57 -21.50 10.40
CA ASP A 94 -22.99 -20.18 10.88
C ASP A 94 -21.81 -19.36 11.42
N ILE A 95 -21.52 -18.24 10.75
CA ILE A 95 -20.40 -17.33 11.05
C ILE A 95 -20.70 -16.47 12.29
N LYS A 96 -21.97 -16.32 12.68
CA LYS A 96 -22.38 -15.48 13.81
C LYS A 96 -21.82 -15.98 15.14
N GLN A 97 -21.68 -17.30 15.31
CA GLN A 97 -21.15 -17.88 16.54
C GLN A 97 -19.64 -17.64 16.72
N PRO A 98 -18.76 -17.94 15.73
CA PRO A 98 -17.35 -17.59 15.79
C PRO A 98 -17.10 -16.10 16.03
N ILE A 99 -17.93 -15.21 15.47
CA ILE A 99 -17.81 -13.77 15.72
C ILE A 99 -17.97 -13.43 17.21
N ARG A 100 -19.01 -13.98 17.86
CA ARG A 100 -19.26 -13.77 19.29
C ARG A 100 -18.13 -14.33 20.15
N GLU A 101 -17.66 -15.53 19.81
CA GLU A 101 -16.56 -16.19 20.52
C GLU A 101 -15.25 -15.41 20.40
N VAL A 102 -14.95 -14.87 19.22
CA VAL A 102 -13.75 -14.06 19.00
C VAL A 102 -13.85 -12.70 19.71
N GLN A 103 -15.02 -12.09 19.76
CA GLN A 103 -15.28 -10.89 20.56
C GLN A 103 -15.06 -11.15 22.07
N GLN A 104 -15.54 -12.27 22.59
CA GLN A 104 -15.32 -12.68 23.99
C GLN A 104 -13.84 -12.92 24.30
N ARG A 105 -13.06 -13.38 23.31
CA ARG A 105 -11.60 -13.58 23.42
C ARG A 105 -10.79 -12.28 23.31
N GLY A 106 -11.44 -11.12 23.32
CA GLY A 106 -10.78 -9.81 23.33
C GLY A 106 -10.58 -9.18 21.95
N PHE A 107 -11.23 -9.68 20.91
CA PHE A 107 -11.14 -9.06 19.59
C PHE A 107 -11.89 -7.72 19.54
N THR A 108 -11.14 -6.62 19.38
CA THR A 108 -11.68 -5.26 19.28
C THR A 108 -12.08 -4.85 17.85
N GLY A 109 -11.85 -5.70 16.85
CA GLY A 109 -12.13 -5.35 15.47
C GLY A 109 -13.60 -5.51 15.06
N CYS A 110 -13.95 -4.95 13.89
CA CYS A 110 -15.29 -5.07 13.32
C CYS A 110 -15.59 -6.51 12.85
N GLN A 111 -16.86 -6.93 12.97
CA GLN A 111 -17.38 -8.20 12.45
C GLN A 111 -17.02 -8.42 10.96
N ARG A 112 -16.96 -7.34 10.16
CA ARG A 112 -16.60 -7.40 8.74
C ARG A 112 -15.19 -7.95 8.49
N THR A 113 -14.29 -7.84 9.46
CA THR A 113 -12.94 -8.44 9.40
C THR A 113 -13.02 -9.96 9.46
N VAL A 114 -13.89 -10.49 10.32
CA VAL A 114 -14.15 -11.94 10.44
C VAL A 114 -14.80 -12.45 9.17
N TYR A 115 -15.83 -11.76 8.66
CA TYR A 115 -16.46 -12.13 7.39
C TYR A 115 -15.48 -12.21 6.22
N ARG A 116 -14.55 -11.25 6.09
CA ARG A 116 -13.53 -11.26 5.04
C ARG A 116 -12.57 -12.45 5.13
N LEU A 117 -12.31 -12.98 6.33
CA LEU A 117 -11.50 -14.18 6.50
C LEU A 117 -12.27 -15.42 6.06
N VAL A 118 -13.55 -15.49 6.40
CA VAL A 118 -14.37 -16.70 6.19
C VAL A 118 -14.93 -16.77 4.76
N GLU A 119 -15.12 -15.64 4.09
CA GLU A 119 -15.62 -15.57 2.71
C GLU A 119 -14.81 -16.42 1.71
N PRO A 120 -13.46 -16.35 1.67
CA PRO A 120 -12.66 -17.26 0.84
C PRO A 120 -12.84 -18.74 1.19
N ILE A 121 -12.98 -19.07 2.48
CA ILE A 121 -13.12 -20.44 2.96
C ILE A 121 -14.53 -21.00 2.66
N GLN A 122 -15.53 -20.13 2.52
CA GLN A 122 -16.87 -20.49 2.04
C GLN A 122 -16.90 -20.73 0.54
N GLN A 123 -16.22 -19.87 -0.23
CA GLN A 123 -16.16 -19.97 -1.69
C GLN A 123 -15.39 -21.22 -2.12
N PHE A 124 -14.32 -21.53 -1.40
CA PHE A 124 -13.51 -22.73 -1.60
C PHE A 124 -13.49 -23.52 -0.29
N PRO A 125 -14.55 -24.29 0.01
CA PRO A 125 -14.50 -25.18 1.15
C PRO A 125 -13.32 -26.11 0.95
N SER A 126 -12.39 -26.12 1.91
CA SER A 126 -11.33 -27.13 1.95
C SER A 126 -12.01 -28.49 1.76
N PRO A 127 -11.51 -29.34 0.85
CA PRO A 127 -12.05 -30.68 0.71
C PRO A 127 -12.12 -31.33 2.09
N PRO A 128 -13.19 -32.10 2.38
CA PRO A 128 -13.34 -32.78 3.67
C PRO A 128 -12.04 -33.53 3.95
N ALA A 129 -11.62 -33.50 5.23
CA ALA A 129 -10.37 -34.09 5.72
C ALA A 129 -10.01 -35.31 4.87
N SER A 130 -8.90 -35.16 4.15
CA SER A 130 -8.35 -36.06 3.14
C SER A 130 -8.90 -37.46 3.31
N ILE A 131 -9.67 -37.93 2.32
CA ILE A 131 -9.90 -39.36 2.19
C ILE A 131 -8.48 -39.94 2.08
N ASP A 132 -8.03 -40.64 3.12
CA ASP A 132 -6.78 -41.37 3.07
C ASP A 132 -6.86 -42.25 1.84
N ARG A 133 -6.00 -41.95 0.89
CA ARG A 133 -5.82 -42.85 -0.21
C ARG A 133 -4.37 -42.95 -0.52
N ASP A 134 -3.83 -44.08 -0.12
CA ASP A 134 -2.75 -44.75 -0.81
C ASP A 134 -3.20 -45.14 -2.25
N LEU A 135 -3.75 -44.21 -3.04
CA LEU A 135 -3.92 -44.45 -4.46
C LEU A 135 -2.54 -44.41 -5.09
N THR A 136 -2.09 -45.55 -5.58
CA THR A 136 -0.88 -45.60 -6.38
C THR A 136 -1.13 -44.88 -7.70
N VAL A 137 -0.10 -44.25 -8.28
CA VAL A 137 -0.17 -43.53 -9.57
C VAL A 137 -0.83 -44.36 -10.67
N ARG A 138 -0.64 -45.69 -10.67
CA ARG A 138 -1.32 -46.63 -11.58
C ARG A 138 -2.85 -46.61 -11.43
N GLN A 139 -3.37 -46.57 -10.21
CA GLN A 139 -4.81 -46.57 -9.95
C GLN A 139 -5.47 -45.26 -10.37
N VAL A 140 -4.80 -44.11 -10.12
CA VAL A 140 -5.28 -42.80 -10.59
C VAL A 140 -5.28 -42.72 -12.12
N LYS A 141 -4.19 -43.19 -12.76
CA LYS A 141 -4.09 -43.24 -14.22
C LYS A 141 -5.17 -44.13 -14.84
N TRP A 142 -5.48 -45.27 -14.22
CA TRP A 142 -6.54 -46.17 -14.69
C TRP A 142 -7.94 -45.54 -14.53
N LEU A 143 -8.21 -44.85 -13.41
CA LEU A 143 -9.49 -44.15 -13.16
C LEU A 143 -9.77 -43.03 -14.17
N LEU A 144 -8.75 -42.30 -14.60
CA LEU A 144 -8.90 -41.20 -15.58
C LEU A 144 -9.15 -41.69 -17.02
N VAL A 145 -8.89 -42.97 -17.31
CA VAL A 145 -9.04 -43.56 -18.65
C VAL A 145 -10.36 -44.32 -18.81
N GLN A 146 -11.09 -44.60 -17.73
CA GLN A 146 -12.32 -45.40 -17.79
C GLN A 146 -13.56 -44.58 -18.17
N PRO A 147 -14.49 -45.13 -18.97
CA PRO A 147 -15.78 -44.51 -19.26
C PRO A 147 -16.63 -44.34 -17.99
N GLN A 148 -17.19 -43.14 -17.77
CA GLN A 148 -17.94 -42.78 -16.55
C GLN A 148 -19.13 -43.70 -16.23
N ALA A 149 -19.66 -44.42 -17.24
CA ALA A 149 -20.77 -45.37 -17.09
C ALA A 149 -20.42 -46.63 -16.27
N GLN A 150 -19.14 -46.91 -16.03
CA GLN A 150 -18.67 -48.08 -15.27
C GLN A 150 -18.14 -47.72 -13.88
N LEU A 151 -18.13 -46.44 -13.51
CA LEU A 151 -17.65 -46.00 -12.20
C LEU A 151 -18.76 -46.10 -11.16
N SER A 152 -18.47 -46.73 -10.01
CA SER A 152 -19.40 -46.74 -8.90
C SER A 152 -19.60 -45.32 -8.34
N ILE A 153 -20.73 -45.06 -7.69
CA ILE A 153 -21.06 -43.74 -7.09
C ILE A 153 -19.94 -43.25 -6.15
N CYS A 154 -19.26 -44.17 -5.46
CA CYS A 154 -18.14 -43.87 -4.59
C CYS A 154 -16.84 -43.50 -5.35
N GLN A 155 -16.67 -43.99 -6.58
CA GLN A 155 -15.54 -43.69 -7.45
C GLN A 155 -15.73 -42.38 -8.23
N GLN A 156 -16.97 -42.02 -8.58
CA GLN A 156 -17.30 -40.77 -9.27
C GLN A 156 -17.06 -39.52 -8.40
N ARG A 157 -17.03 -39.64 -7.07
CA ARG A 157 -16.82 -38.51 -6.14
C ARG A 157 -15.37 -37.99 -6.07
N LEU A 158 -14.46 -38.49 -6.90
CA LEU A 158 -13.00 -38.32 -6.75
C LEU A 158 -12.27 -37.72 -7.93
N VAL A 159 -12.94 -37.69 -9.07
CA VAL A 159 -12.50 -37.01 -10.28
C VAL A 159 -13.19 -35.65 -10.28
#